data_AF-A0A537SGC4-F1
#
_entry.id   AF-A0A537SGC4-F1
#
_cell.length_a   1.000
_cell.length_b   1.000
_cell.length_c   1.000
_cell.angle_alpha   90.00
_cell.angle_beta   90.00
_cell.angle_gamma   90.00
#
_symmetry.space_group_name_H-M   'P 1'
#
loop_
_entity.id
_entity.type
_entity.pdbx_description
1 polymer ?
#
loop_
_entity_poly.entity_id
_entity_poly.type
_entity_poly.pdbx_seq_one_letter_code
_entity_poly.pdbx_strand_id
1 'polypeptide(L)'
;MSNLNADQAAKIGDLLFRYMRARYRFDAKLERPLPAHELAVLIRQGKTEFDEIYIEHDAKPPIVFDGKANDVFDAIVKKQYRALRFWEPQLLAAWRYYVISDGPLPPTRALHLPESTNRQPG
;
A
#
# COMPACT_ATOMS: atom_id res chain seq x y z
N MET A 1 -8.63 25.51 -10.95
CA MET A 1 -8.57 24.03 -10.92
C MET A 1 -7.41 23.64 -11.82
N SER A 2 -6.31 23.18 -11.26
CA SER A 2 -5.19 22.63 -12.01
C SER A 2 -5.66 21.31 -12.64
N ASN A 3 -5.80 21.29 -13.97
CA ASN A 3 -6.05 20.04 -14.68
C ASN A 3 -4.84 19.14 -14.48
N LEU A 4 -5.00 18.06 -13.70
CA LEU A 4 -3.94 17.07 -13.57
C LEU A 4 -3.68 16.46 -14.94
N ASN A 5 -2.42 16.51 -15.39
CA ASN A 5 -2.09 15.88 -16.67
C ASN A 5 -2.18 14.34 -16.54
N ALA A 6 -2.37 13.66 -17.67
CA ALA A 6 -2.58 12.21 -17.68
C ALA A 6 -1.39 11.44 -17.08
N ASP A 7 -0.17 11.89 -17.33
CA ASP A 7 1.05 11.25 -16.84
C ASP A 7 1.20 11.34 -15.32
N GLN A 8 0.82 12.47 -14.72
CA GLN A 8 0.80 12.67 -13.27
C GLN A 8 -0.28 11.79 -12.64
N ALA A 9 -1.48 11.74 -13.22
CA ALA A 9 -2.55 10.87 -12.75
C ALA A 9 -2.14 9.39 -12.81
N ALA A 10 -1.47 8.96 -13.88
CA ALA A 10 -0.94 7.60 -14.03
C ALA A 10 0.09 7.27 -12.93
N LYS A 11 1.07 8.16 -12.71
CA LYS A 11 2.09 7.97 -11.66
C LYS A 11 1.49 7.88 -10.25
N ILE A 12 0.49 8.72 -9.95
CA ILE A 12 -0.22 8.66 -8.67
C ILE A 12 -1.04 7.37 -8.57
N GLY A 13 -1.73 6.99 -9.65
CA GLY A 13 -2.49 5.74 -9.73
C GLY A 13 -1.62 4.50 -9.49
N ASP A 14 -0.45 4.42 -10.09
CA ASP A 14 0.50 3.33 -9.89
C ASP A 14 1.06 3.28 -8.47
N LEU A 15 1.37 4.44 -7.88
CA LEU A 15 1.80 4.52 -6.49
C LEU A 15 0.69 4.08 -5.53
N LEU A 16 -0.54 4.57 -5.75
CA LEU A 16 -1.71 4.23 -4.94
C LEU A 16 -2.04 2.73 -5.05
N PHE A 17 -2.00 2.16 -6.25
CA PHE A 17 -2.20 0.73 -6.49
C PHE A 17 -1.23 -0.11 -5.64
N ARG A 18 0.07 0.21 -5.70
CA ARG A 18 1.10 -0.52 -4.97
C ARG A 18 0.94 -0.37 -3.46
N TYR A 19 0.58 0.82 -2.99
CA TYR A 19 0.32 1.08 -1.58
C TYR A 19 -0.91 0.30 -1.08
N MET A 20 -2.04 0.36 -1.80
CA MET A 20 -3.26 -0.40 -1.47
C MET A 20 -3.02 -1.92 -1.52
N ARG A 21 -2.14 -2.39 -2.43
CA ARG A 21 -1.72 -3.79 -2.43
C ARG A 21 -0.90 -4.14 -1.20
N ALA A 22 0.03 -3.27 -0.81
CA ALA A 22 0.83 -3.45 0.39
C ALA A 22 -0.10 -3.51 1.63
N ARG A 23 -0.95 -2.51 1.85
CA ARG A 23 -1.86 -2.48 3.00
C ARG A 23 -2.76 -3.74 3.08
N TYR A 24 -3.30 -4.21 1.95
CA TYR A 24 -4.11 -5.43 1.89
C TYR A 24 -3.32 -6.69 2.32
N ARG A 25 -2.00 -6.70 2.10
CA ARG A 25 -1.12 -7.78 2.56
C ARG A 25 -0.77 -7.67 4.04
N PHE A 26 -0.74 -6.46 4.59
CA PHE A 26 -0.57 -6.24 6.03
C PHE A 26 -1.84 -6.55 6.81
N ASP A 27 -3.02 -6.28 6.24
CA ASP A 27 -4.33 -6.61 6.81
C ASP A 27 -5.32 -7.05 5.72
N ALA A 28 -5.71 -8.34 5.76
CA ALA A 28 -6.62 -8.95 4.80
C ALA A 28 -8.08 -8.48 4.91
N LYS A 29 -8.42 -7.67 5.93
CA LYS A 29 -9.75 -7.08 6.10
C LYS A 29 -9.96 -5.80 5.29
N LEU A 30 -8.90 -5.25 4.69
CA LEU A 30 -8.96 -4.03 3.89
C LEU A 30 -9.45 -4.29 2.46
N GLU A 31 -9.90 -3.24 1.78
CA GLU A 31 -10.34 -3.37 0.39
C GLU A 31 -9.16 -3.66 -0.56
N ARG A 32 -9.42 -4.52 -1.55
CA ARG A 32 -8.49 -4.80 -2.65
C ARG A 32 -8.34 -3.57 -3.55
N PRO A 33 -7.15 -3.28 -4.07
CA PRO A 33 -6.96 -2.16 -4.98
C PRO A 33 -7.76 -2.35 -6.28
N LEU A 34 -8.35 -1.27 -6.77
CA LEU A 34 -8.72 -1.15 -8.17
C LEU A 34 -7.45 -1.22 -9.05
N PRO A 35 -7.55 -1.64 -10.32
CA PRO A 35 -6.45 -1.54 -11.27
C PRO A 35 -5.89 -0.12 -11.37
N ALA A 36 -4.57 0.01 -11.54
CA ALA A 36 -3.89 1.32 -11.54
C ALA A 36 -4.44 2.31 -12.58
N HIS A 37 -4.85 1.80 -13.76
CA HIS A 37 -5.45 2.63 -14.80
C HIS A 37 -6.82 3.21 -14.40
N GLU A 38 -7.63 2.45 -13.65
CA GLU A 38 -8.91 2.95 -13.12
C GLU A 38 -8.68 4.00 -12.03
N LEU A 39 -7.70 3.77 -11.14
CA LEU A 39 -7.28 4.78 -10.15
C LEU A 39 -6.84 6.07 -10.85
N ALA A 40 -6.02 5.99 -11.89
CA ALA A 40 -5.56 7.14 -12.66
C ALA A 40 -6.72 7.93 -13.29
N VAL A 41 -7.73 7.23 -13.85
CA VAL A 41 -8.94 7.88 -14.39
C VAL A 41 -9.68 8.66 -13.30
N LEU A 42 -9.89 8.05 -12.14
CA LEU A 42 -10.59 8.70 -11.02
C LEU A 42 -9.81 9.90 -10.46
N ILE A 43 -8.49 9.78 -10.34
CA ILE A 43 -7.60 10.87 -9.90
C ILE A 43 -7.68 12.04 -10.88
N ARG A 44 -7.62 11.75 -12.17
CA ARG A 44 -7.75 12.78 -13.22
C ARG A 44 -9.12 13.47 -13.19
N GLN A 45 -10.16 12.79 -12.75
CA GLN A 45 -11.49 13.36 -12.52
C GLN A 45 -11.61 14.16 -11.21
N GLY A 46 -10.53 14.23 -10.41
CA GLY A 46 -10.46 15.01 -9.18
C GLY A 46 -10.78 14.24 -7.91
N LYS A 47 -10.90 12.91 -7.96
CA LYS A 47 -11.08 12.09 -6.74
C LYS A 47 -9.78 12.08 -5.94
N THR A 48 -9.85 12.49 -4.67
CA THR A 48 -8.71 12.58 -3.76
C THR A 48 -8.76 11.60 -2.58
N GLU A 49 -9.83 10.82 -2.46
CA GLU A 49 -10.02 9.86 -1.36
C GLU A 49 -10.40 8.47 -1.88
N PHE A 50 -9.70 7.45 -1.38
CA PHE A 50 -9.82 6.04 -1.79
C PHE A 50 -9.76 5.14 -0.56
N ASP A 51 -10.90 4.60 -0.13
CA ASP A 51 -10.97 3.74 1.06
C ASP A 51 -10.25 4.34 2.28
N GLU A 52 -10.58 5.60 2.60
CA GLU A 52 -9.97 6.44 3.65
C GLU A 52 -8.47 6.73 3.47
N ILE A 53 -7.91 6.45 2.29
CA ILE A 53 -6.60 6.94 1.86
C ILE A 53 -6.79 8.30 1.20
N TYR A 54 -6.09 9.31 1.70
CA TYR A 54 -6.12 10.65 1.14
C TYR A 54 -4.88 10.90 0.29
N ILE A 55 -5.10 11.46 -0.90
CA ILE A 55 -4.05 11.88 -1.81
C ILE A 55 -4.07 13.40 -2.00
N GLU A 56 -2.88 13.97 -2.07
CA GLU A 56 -2.63 15.34 -2.51
C GLU A 56 -1.69 15.30 -3.71
N HIS A 57 -2.15 15.83 -4.84
CA HIS A 57 -1.43 15.67 -6.10
C HIS A 57 -0.06 16.35 -6.15
N ASP A 58 0.13 17.37 -5.31
CA ASP A 58 1.35 18.17 -5.21
C ASP A 58 2.29 17.66 -4.09
N ALA A 59 1.86 16.71 -3.28
CA ALA A 59 2.65 16.13 -2.20
C ALA A 59 3.68 15.09 -2.71
N LYS A 60 4.74 14.88 -1.94
CA LYS A 60 5.83 13.94 -2.26
C LYS A 60 6.17 13.06 -1.05
N PRO A 61 5.71 11.79 -0.99
CA PRO A 61 4.83 11.14 -1.96
C PRO A 61 3.38 11.68 -1.90
N PRO A 62 2.55 11.40 -2.93
CA PRO A 62 1.17 11.91 -3.02
C PRO A 62 0.20 11.39 -1.96
N ILE A 63 0.49 10.26 -1.30
CA ILE A 63 -0.36 9.73 -0.21
C ILE A 63 0.00 10.47 1.07
N VAL A 64 -0.98 11.14 1.68
CA VAL A 64 -0.77 12.00 2.86
C VAL A 64 -1.38 11.45 4.14
N PHE A 65 -2.36 10.54 4.03
CA PHE A 65 -3.01 9.92 5.17
C PHE A 65 -3.69 8.59 4.80
N ASP A 66 -3.80 7.68 5.76
CA ASP A 66 -4.59 6.44 5.67
C ASP A 66 -5.33 6.23 6.99
N GLY A 67 -6.66 6.39 6.96
CA GLY A 67 -7.51 6.29 8.15
C GLY A 67 -7.64 4.86 8.70
N LYS A 68 -7.48 3.84 7.86
CA LYS A 68 -7.68 2.43 8.24
C LYS A 68 -6.38 1.73 8.60
N ALA A 69 -5.26 2.16 8.05
CA ALA A 69 -3.96 1.50 8.20
C ALA A 69 -2.83 2.47 8.54
N ASN A 70 -3.03 3.34 9.54
CA ASN A 70 -2.04 4.35 9.94
C ASN A 70 -0.64 3.78 10.21
N ASP A 71 -0.53 2.60 10.84
CA ASP A 71 0.79 1.99 11.09
C ASP A 71 1.51 1.57 9.79
N VAL A 72 0.76 1.11 8.78
CA VAL A 72 1.30 0.77 7.46
C VAL A 72 1.73 2.04 6.73
N PHE A 73 0.91 3.09 6.79
CA PHE A 73 1.24 4.40 6.26
C PHE A 73 2.53 4.95 6.88
N ASP A 74 2.63 4.94 8.21
CA ASP A 74 3.81 5.42 8.91
C ASP A 74 5.06 4.59 8.56
N ALA A 75 4.93 3.27 8.46
CA ALA A 75 6.04 2.38 8.14
C ALA A 75 6.54 2.53 6.68
N ILE A 76 5.62 2.61 5.71
CA ILE A 76 5.94 2.60 4.28
C ILE A 76 6.19 4.02 3.76
N VAL A 77 5.24 4.92 4.00
CA VAL A 77 5.23 6.27 3.44
C VAL A 77 6.07 7.22 4.29
N LYS A 78 5.86 7.27 5.61
CA LYS A 78 6.68 8.09 6.51
C LYS A 78 8.02 7.48 6.90
N LYS A 79 8.30 6.25 6.45
CA LYS A 79 9.59 5.57 6.64
C LYS A 79 9.91 5.27 8.11
N GLN A 80 8.89 5.15 8.95
CA GLN A 80 9.00 4.91 10.39
C GLN A 80 8.93 3.42 10.70
N TYR A 81 10.08 2.73 10.64
CA TYR A 81 10.17 1.27 10.84
C TYR A 81 9.59 0.76 12.17
N ARG A 82 9.49 1.62 13.19
CA ARG A 82 8.98 1.24 14.53
C ARG A 82 7.46 1.07 14.58
N ALA A 83 6.72 1.49 13.55
CA ALA A 83 5.26 1.38 13.50
C ALA A 83 4.79 -0.08 13.34
N LEU A 84 5.56 -0.94 12.66
CA LEU A 84 5.21 -2.35 12.43
C LEU A 84 6.19 -3.31 13.10
N ARG A 85 6.15 -3.38 14.44
CA ARG A 85 7.13 -4.17 15.23
C ARG A 85 7.10 -5.68 14.97
N PHE A 86 5.98 -6.21 14.46
CA PHE A 86 5.82 -7.64 14.19
C PHE A 86 6.35 -8.07 12.83
N TRP A 87 6.83 -7.15 11.99
CA TRP A 87 7.33 -7.46 10.66
C TRP A 87 8.85 -7.42 10.60
N GLU A 88 9.41 -8.36 9.84
CA GLU A 88 10.84 -8.39 9.60
C GLU A 88 11.29 -7.10 8.91
N PRO A 89 12.33 -6.41 9.41
CA PRO A 89 12.80 -5.16 8.82
C PRO A 89 13.13 -5.26 7.33
N GLN A 90 13.67 -6.40 6.89
CA GLN A 90 14.01 -6.67 5.49
C GLN A 90 12.76 -6.74 4.60
N LEU A 91 11.72 -7.42 5.08
CA LEU A 91 10.45 -7.52 4.38
C LEU A 91 9.76 -6.16 4.28
N LEU A 92 9.81 -5.36 5.36
CA LEU A 92 9.29 -3.99 5.35
C LEU A 92 10.08 -3.09 4.37
N ALA A 93 11.41 -3.22 4.33
CA ALA A 93 12.24 -2.50 3.36
C ALA A 93 11.90 -2.88 1.91
N ALA A 94 11.64 -4.16 1.63
CA ALA A 94 11.21 -4.63 0.32
C ALA A 94 9.84 -4.04 -0.08
N TRP A 95 8.86 -4.04 0.84
CA TRP A 95 7.55 -3.42 0.60
C TRP A 95 7.65 -1.92 0.35
N ARG A 96 8.53 -1.23 1.08
CA ARG A 96 8.79 0.19 0.83
C ARG A 96 9.43 0.43 -0.54
N TYR A 97 10.41 -0.39 -0.92
CA TYR A 97 11.04 -0.29 -2.23
C TYR A 97 10.04 -0.51 -3.37
N TYR A 98 9.17 -1.52 -3.22
CA TYR A 98 8.04 -1.77 -4.12
C TYR A 98 7.12 -0.54 -4.27
N VAL A 99 6.64 0.02 -3.16
CA VAL A 99 5.66 1.12 -3.18
C VAL A 99 6.26 2.44 -3.64
N ILE A 100 7.41 2.84 -3.08
CA ILE A 100 7.96 4.20 -3.24
C ILE A 100 8.88 4.32 -4.46
N SER A 101 9.54 3.23 -4.87
CA SER A 101 10.63 3.27 -5.84
C SER A 101 10.45 2.32 -7.01
N ASP A 102 9.27 1.73 -7.17
CA ASP A 102 8.97 0.79 -8.26
C ASP A 102 9.86 -0.45 -8.28
N GLY A 103 10.22 -0.90 -7.09
CA GLY A 103 10.87 -2.18 -6.88
C GLY A 103 10.00 -3.38 -7.25
N PRO A 104 10.57 -4.59 -7.25
CA PRO A 104 9.82 -5.83 -7.50
C PRO A 104 8.81 -6.11 -6.38
N LEU A 105 7.76 -6.85 -6.72
CA LEU A 105 6.78 -7.31 -5.74
C LEU A 105 7.46 -8.19 -4.67
N PRO A 106 7.37 -7.86 -3.37
CA PRO A 106 7.98 -8.67 -2.33
C PRO A 106 7.29 -10.03 -2.20
N PRO A 107 8.01 -11.05 -1.69
CA PRO A 107 7.40 -12.32 -1.35
C PRO A 107 6.28 -12.09 -0.32
N THR A 108 5.20 -12.85 -0.45
CA THR A 108 4.14 -12.80 0.56
C THR A 108 4.74 -13.42 1.82
N ARG A 109 4.59 -12.77 2.98
CA ARG A 109 4.88 -13.41 4.26
C ARG A 109 4.13 -14.74 4.25
N ALA A 110 4.81 -15.86 4.41
CA ALA A 110 4.09 -17.09 4.77
C ALA A 110 3.29 -16.69 6.00
N LEU A 111 1.96 -16.62 5.88
CA LEU A 111 1.12 -16.58 7.06
C LEU A 111 1.63 -17.77 7.88
N HIS A 112 2.18 -17.52 9.06
CA HIS A 112 2.26 -18.57 10.06
C HIS A 112 0.81 -18.95 10.31
N LEU A 113 0.28 -19.83 9.45
CA LEU A 113 -0.85 -20.65 9.78
C LEU A 113 -0.37 -21.33 11.05
N PRO A 114 -1.05 -21.19 12.21
CA PRO A 114 -0.73 -22.03 13.33
C PRO A 114 -0.80 -23.44 12.78
N GLU A 115 0.34 -24.11 12.77
CA GLU A 115 0.49 -25.48 12.31
C GLU A 115 -0.64 -26.24 12.98
N SER A 116 -1.63 -26.63 12.17
CA SER A 116 -2.76 -27.39 12.67
C SER A 116 -2.11 -28.64 13.23
N THR A 117 -2.08 -28.72 14.56
CA THR A 117 -1.39 -29.76 15.32
C THR A 117 -1.75 -31.08 14.67
N ASN A 118 -0.79 -31.62 13.93
CA ASN A 118 -0.99 -32.81 13.15
C ASN A 118 -1.27 -33.89 14.18
N ARG A 119 -2.50 -34.41 14.18
CA ARG A 119 -2.89 -35.51 15.04
C ARG A 119 -1.90 -36.64 14.79
N GLN A 120 -1.26 -37.10 15.86
CA GLN A 120 -0.54 -38.37 15.84
C GLN A 120 -1.47 -39.47 15.31
N PRO A 121 -0.99 -40.35 14.43
CA PRO A 121 -1.51 -41.70 14.35
C PRO A 121 -0.54 -42.67 15.05
N GLY A 122 -1.08 -43.49 15.95
CA GLY A 122 -0.48 -44.76 16.39
C GLY A 122 0.32 -44.69 17.67
#